data_AF-A0AAN9UWR5-F1
#
_entry.id   AF-A0AAN9UWR5-F1
#
_cell.length_a   1.000
_cell.length_b   1.000
_cell.length_c   1.000
_cell.angle_alpha   90.00
_cell.angle_beta   90.00
_cell.angle_gamma   90.00
#
_symmetry.space_group_name_H-M   'P 1'
#
loop_
_entity.id
_entity.type
_entity.pdbx_description
1 polymer ?
#
loop_
_entity_poly.entity_id
_entity_poly.type
_entity_poly.pdbx_seq_one_letter_code
_entity_poly.pdbx_strand_id
1 'polypeptide(L)'
;MPQEVLALFIYFSVSTLILATSRYFGSTDGNTTITAADFDAVMGHSVAVTDAVGSVFAAELIAAYPDAKVILNQRRNVDEWHRSVVDANARVFLSWPIFLVFGALSWLSPDCFWAWQVYVRYMWPGLFRALDGNIATGMQRNGKWVYHEHYNMVRGLVPEDRRLEWTVQDGWEPLCKFLGKDVPDEPFPHTNTAAGWAGQESKLMRRYFKGAVRTVVILSTITIPGGLIWYKKLR
;
A
#
# COMPACT_ATOMS: atom_id res chain seq x y z
N MET A 1 -22.82 6.22 1.66
CA MET A 1 -21.73 5.37 1.12
C MET A 1 -20.99 4.80 2.31
N PRO A 2 -20.92 3.47 2.50
CA PRO A 2 -20.28 2.91 3.68
C PRO A 2 -18.76 3.09 3.58
N GLN A 3 -18.15 3.50 4.69
CA GLN A 3 -16.73 3.81 4.88
C GLN A 3 -15.81 2.57 4.79
N GLU A 4 -16.33 1.41 4.39
CA GLU A 4 -15.74 0.08 4.61
C GLU A 4 -14.65 -0.34 3.61
N VAL A 5 -14.28 0.51 2.64
CA VAL A 5 -13.24 0.17 1.64
C VAL A 5 -12.06 1.15 1.66
N LEU A 6 -12.03 2.09 2.59
CA LEU A 6 -10.94 3.07 2.69
C LEU A 6 -9.61 2.46 3.18
N ALA A 7 -9.64 1.31 3.86
CA ALA A 7 -8.44 0.72 4.47
C ALA A 7 -7.51 -0.05 3.50
N LEU A 8 -7.90 -0.27 2.24
CA LEU A 8 -7.06 -1.00 1.26
C LEU A 8 -6.54 -0.13 0.11
N PHE A 9 -6.88 1.16 0.08
CA PHE A 9 -6.55 2.05 -1.03
C PHE A 9 -6.04 3.39 -0.51
N ILE A 10 -4.84 3.40 0.05
CA ILE A 10 -4.13 4.68 0.22
C ILE A 10 -3.72 5.13 -1.19
N TYR A 11 -4.59 5.98 -1.75
CA TYR A 11 -4.46 6.90 -2.87
C TYR A 11 -3.40 6.58 -3.92
N PHE A 12 -3.86 5.97 -5.00
CA PHE A 12 -3.22 5.87 -6.31
C PHE A 12 -3.00 7.27 -6.92
N SER A 13 -1.92 7.94 -6.52
CA SER A 13 -1.63 9.31 -6.94
C SER A 13 -0.17 9.50 -7.34
N VAL A 14 0.07 10.58 -8.10
CA VAL A 14 1.42 11.06 -8.42
C VAL A 14 2.21 11.34 -7.14
N SER A 15 1.57 11.96 -6.14
CA SER A 15 2.20 12.30 -4.86
C SER A 15 2.73 11.05 -4.14
N THR A 16 1.98 9.95 -4.13
CA THR A 16 2.39 8.68 -3.53
C THR A 16 3.60 8.07 -4.25
N LEU A 17 3.62 8.17 -5.58
CA LEU A 17 4.76 7.71 -6.38
C LEU A 17 6.01 8.56 -6.13
N ILE A 18 5.86 9.89 -6.01
CA ILE A 18 6.95 10.80 -5.66
C ILE A 18 7.51 10.40 -4.29
N LEU A 19 6.67 10.26 -3.27
CA LEU A 19 7.11 9.81 -1.94
C LEU A 19 7.91 8.49 -2.00
N ALA A 20 7.37 7.48 -2.70
CA ALA A 20 8.02 6.18 -2.79
C ALA A 20 9.36 6.24 -3.53
N THR A 21 9.44 7.00 -4.61
CA THR A 21 10.69 7.15 -5.37
C THR A 21 11.72 8.00 -4.63
N SER A 22 11.31 9.10 -4.01
CA SER A 22 12.18 9.96 -3.17
C SER A 22 12.79 9.18 -2.01
N ARG A 23 12.05 8.29 -1.35
CA ARG A 23 12.58 7.44 -0.28
C ARG A 23 13.73 6.53 -0.74
N TYR A 24 13.57 5.88 -1.89
CA TYR A 24 14.51 4.82 -2.30
C TYR A 24 15.62 5.30 -3.22
N PHE A 25 15.40 6.37 -3.98
CA PHE A 25 16.36 6.89 -4.96
C PHE A 25 16.86 8.30 -4.61
N GLY A 26 16.25 8.96 -3.64
CA GLY A 26 16.58 10.34 -3.26
C GLY A 26 16.17 11.36 -4.32
N SER A 27 16.28 12.64 -3.96
CA SER A 27 16.24 13.72 -4.93
C SER A 27 17.62 13.95 -5.54
N THR A 28 17.65 14.43 -6.79
CA THR A 28 18.89 14.77 -7.51
C THR A 28 19.66 15.94 -6.89
N ASP A 29 19.01 16.74 -6.04
CA ASP A 29 19.64 17.80 -5.25
C ASP A 29 20.28 17.30 -3.94
N GLY A 30 20.16 15.99 -3.65
CA GLY A 30 20.68 15.37 -2.45
C GLY A 30 19.78 15.53 -1.21
N ASN A 31 18.64 16.22 -1.32
CA ASN A 31 17.68 16.29 -0.22
C ASN A 31 16.92 14.97 -0.08
N THR A 32 17.02 14.35 1.08
CA THR A 32 16.35 13.08 1.41
C THR A 32 15.23 13.26 2.43
N THR A 33 14.96 14.49 2.84
CA THR A 33 13.96 14.79 3.86
C THR A 33 12.55 14.77 3.26
N ILE A 34 11.68 13.95 3.82
CA ILE A 34 10.24 13.95 3.53
C ILE A 34 9.52 14.71 4.63
N THR A 35 8.70 15.69 4.26
CA THR A 35 8.06 16.62 5.19
C THR A 35 6.59 16.24 5.47
N ALA A 36 5.99 16.86 6.49
CA ALA A 36 4.56 16.73 6.76
C ALA A 36 3.71 17.18 5.56
N ALA A 37 4.11 18.22 4.84
CA ALA A 37 3.38 18.69 3.66
C ALA A 37 3.34 17.64 2.53
N ASP A 38 4.42 16.87 2.36
CA ASP A 38 4.47 15.79 1.37
C ASP A 38 3.50 14.65 1.74
N PHE A 39 3.40 14.35 3.05
CA PHE A 39 2.45 13.37 3.57
C PHE A 39 1.01 13.88 3.52
N ASP A 40 0.75 15.15 3.86
CA ASP A 40 -0.58 15.78 3.80
C ASP A 40 -1.15 15.75 2.38
N ALA A 41 -0.29 15.91 1.36
CA ALA A 41 -0.70 15.78 -0.04
C ALA A 41 -1.19 14.36 -0.42
N VAL A 42 -0.80 13.33 0.32
CA VAL A 42 -1.22 11.93 0.12
C VAL A 42 -2.36 11.54 1.05
N MET A 43 -2.30 11.96 2.32
CA MET A 43 -3.26 11.59 3.36
C MET A 43 -4.54 12.45 3.32
N GLY A 44 -4.45 13.66 2.76
CA GLY A 44 -5.57 14.59 2.66
C GLY A 44 -6.13 14.93 4.04
N HIS A 45 -7.41 14.63 4.27
CA HIS A 45 -8.10 14.89 5.53
C HIS A 45 -8.02 13.71 6.53
N SER A 46 -7.20 12.70 6.25
CA SER A 46 -7.06 11.54 7.12
C SER A 46 -6.37 11.92 8.43
N VAL A 47 -6.93 11.45 9.55
CA VAL A 47 -6.40 11.71 10.90
C VAL A 47 -5.49 10.59 11.42
N ALA A 48 -5.36 9.50 10.66
CA ALA A 48 -4.51 8.36 10.98
C ALA A 48 -4.09 7.65 9.69
N VAL A 49 -2.96 6.94 9.75
CA VAL A 49 -2.42 6.14 8.65
C VAL A 49 -2.08 4.74 9.13
N THR A 50 -2.41 3.73 8.32
CA THR A 50 -2.14 2.33 8.62
C THR A 50 -1.63 1.61 7.37
N ASP A 51 -1.29 0.34 7.51
CA ASP A 51 -0.88 -0.53 6.39
C ASP A 51 0.33 0.02 5.62
N ALA A 52 0.34 -0.07 4.28
CA ALA A 52 1.55 0.09 3.48
C ALA A 52 2.29 1.42 3.69
N VAL A 53 1.57 2.55 3.73
CA VAL A 53 2.23 3.86 3.93
C VAL A 53 2.79 3.98 5.34
N GLY A 54 2.04 3.54 6.35
CA GLY A 54 2.51 3.53 7.73
C GLY A 54 3.71 2.61 7.94
N SER A 55 3.74 1.44 7.29
CA SER A 55 4.83 0.48 7.40
C SER A 55 6.08 0.90 6.63
N VAL A 56 5.90 1.41 5.40
CA VAL A 56 7.01 1.82 4.55
C VAL A 56 7.65 3.08 5.11
N PHE A 57 6.88 4.12 5.41
CA PHE A 57 7.38 5.44 5.79
C PHE A 57 7.41 5.71 7.29
N ALA A 58 7.45 4.66 8.13
CA ALA A 58 7.32 4.81 9.58
C ALA A 58 8.31 5.85 10.17
N ALA A 59 9.60 5.79 9.81
CA ALA A 59 10.60 6.71 10.35
C ALA A 59 10.32 8.17 9.95
N GLU A 60 9.99 8.40 8.69
CA GLU A 60 9.69 9.72 8.14
C GLU A 60 8.37 10.28 8.66
N LEU A 61 7.35 9.44 8.84
CA LEU A 61 6.11 9.83 9.49
C LEU A 61 6.34 10.23 10.96
N ILE A 62 7.15 9.45 11.69
CA ILE A 62 7.50 9.76 13.08
C ILE A 62 8.26 11.09 13.18
N ALA A 63 9.17 11.35 12.24
CA ALA A 63 9.93 12.60 12.18
C ALA A 63 9.06 13.79 11.75
N ALA A 64 8.18 13.61 10.77
CA ALA A 64 7.31 14.65 10.25
C ALA A 64 6.18 15.05 11.22
N TYR A 65 5.71 14.11 12.05
CA TYR A 65 4.65 14.34 13.04
C TYR A 65 5.13 13.98 14.46
N PRO A 66 5.94 14.85 15.10
CA PRO A 66 6.57 14.57 16.40
C PRO A 66 5.56 14.48 17.55
N ASP A 67 4.35 15.01 17.38
CA ASP A 67 3.29 14.97 18.40
C ASP A 67 2.30 13.81 18.20
N ALA A 68 2.38 13.10 17.07
CA ALA A 68 1.43 12.03 16.76
C ALA A 68 1.64 10.82 17.69
N LYS A 69 0.55 10.20 18.14
CA LYS A 69 0.64 8.92 18.87
C LYS A 69 0.92 7.78 17.89
N VAL A 70 1.80 6.84 18.28
CA VAL A 70 2.18 5.70 17.42
C VAL A 70 1.64 4.41 18.01
N ILE A 71 0.81 3.69 17.25
CA ILE A 71 0.29 2.37 17.63
C ILE A 71 1.06 1.32 16.85
N LEU A 72 1.83 0.51 17.58
CA LEU A 72 2.65 -0.54 17.03
C LEU A 72 1.89 -1.86 17.10
N ASN A 73 1.07 -2.10 16.08
CA ASN A 73 0.26 -3.31 15.94
C ASN A 73 1.12 -4.52 15.56
N GLN A 74 1.29 -5.46 16.47
CA GLN A 74 2.15 -6.63 16.29
C GLN A 74 1.39 -7.94 16.48
N ARG A 75 1.74 -8.98 15.72
CA ARG A 75 1.28 -10.33 16.04
C ARG A 75 2.18 -10.93 17.11
N ARG A 76 1.57 -11.65 18.06
CA ARG A 76 2.31 -12.34 19.13
C ARG A 76 3.31 -13.37 18.60
N ASN A 77 3.01 -14.00 17.46
CA ASN A 77 3.86 -15.00 16.82
C ASN A 77 4.36 -14.50 15.45
N VAL A 78 5.68 -14.34 15.33
CA VAL A 78 6.35 -13.89 14.10
C VAL A 78 6.23 -14.90 12.95
N ASP A 79 6.17 -16.20 13.24
CA ASP A 79 6.02 -17.24 12.22
C ASP A 79 4.62 -17.24 11.62
N GLU A 80 3.61 -17.00 12.44
CA GLU A 80 2.22 -16.85 11.98
C GLU A 80 2.04 -15.58 11.16
N TRP A 81 2.70 -14.48 11.57
CA TRP A 81 2.75 -13.27 10.76
C TRP A 81 3.43 -13.52 9.42
N HIS A 82 4.61 -14.15 9.43
CA HIS A 82 5.40 -14.40 8.23
C HIS A 82 4.64 -15.28 7.23
N ARG A 83 4.04 -16.38 7.71
CA ARG A 83 3.19 -17.23 6.89
C ARG A 83 2.01 -16.45 6.31
N SER A 84 1.35 -15.63 7.11
CA SER A 84 0.22 -14.82 6.65
C SER A 84 0.59 -13.81 5.59
N VAL A 85 1.74 -13.13 5.73
CA VAL A 85 2.23 -12.18 4.73
C VAL A 85 2.58 -12.91 3.44
N VAL A 86 3.29 -14.04 3.54
CA VAL A 86 3.65 -14.85 2.37
C VAL A 86 2.41 -15.38 1.67
N ASP A 87 1.44 -15.95 2.39
CA ASP A 87 0.23 -16.55 1.81
C ASP A 87 -0.69 -15.50 1.18
N ALA A 88 -0.90 -14.36 1.83
CA ALA A 88 -1.74 -13.28 1.31
C ALA A 88 -1.18 -12.67 0.01
N ASN A 89 0.14 -12.71 -0.16
CA ASN A 89 0.83 -12.07 -1.28
C ASN A 89 1.34 -13.07 -2.32
N ALA A 90 1.36 -14.37 -1.98
CA ALA A 90 1.79 -15.46 -2.85
C ALA A 90 1.05 -15.44 -4.19
N ARG A 91 -0.27 -15.27 -4.20
CA ARG A 91 -1.06 -15.30 -5.44
C ARG A 91 -0.78 -14.12 -6.35
N VAL A 92 -0.63 -12.93 -5.77
CA VAL A 92 -0.40 -11.66 -6.48
C VAL A 92 1.00 -11.61 -7.10
N PHE A 93 2.02 -12.08 -6.37
CA PHE A 93 3.42 -11.93 -6.80
C PHE A 93 4.10 -13.20 -7.33
N LEU A 94 3.56 -14.41 -7.09
CA LEU A 94 4.13 -15.66 -7.63
C LEU A 94 3.53 -16.08 -8.99
N SER A 95 2.43 -15.47 -9.41
CA SER A 95 1.80 -15.80 -10.69
C SER A 95 2.44 -14.99 -11.82
N TRP A 96 3.45 -15.54 -12.50
CA TRP A 96 4.10 -14.93 -13.67
C TRP A 96 3.12 -14.39 -14.73
N PRO A 97 1.99 -15.05 -15.04
CA PRO A 97 0.98 -14.51 -15.95
C PRO A 97 0.30 -13.24 -15.42
N ILE A 98 0.12 -13.14 -14.10
CA ILE A 98 -0.43 -11.94 -13.44
C ILE A 98 0.57 -10.78 -13.58
N PHE A 99 1.88 -11.03 -13.43
CA PHE A 99 2.90 -10.00 -13.62
C PHE A 99 2.89 -9.42 -15.05
N LEU A 100 2.80 -10.27 -16.08
CA LEU A 100 2.70 -9.82 -17.49
C LEU A 100 1.37 -9.11 -17.78
N VAL A 101 0.25 -9.63 -17.23
CA VAL A 101 -1.07 -9.02 -17.40
C VAL A 101 -1.15 -7.68 -16.68
N PHE A 102 -0.63 -7.53 -15.46
CA PHE A 102 -0.53 -6.23 -14.79
C PHE A 102 0.41 -5.28 -15.52
N GLY A 103 1.55 -5.77 -16.02
CA GLY A 103 2.44 -5.01 -16.87
C GLY A 103 1.70 -4.44 -18.08
N ALA A 104 0.95 -5.24 -18.82
CA ALA A 104 0.18 -4.79 -19.98
C ALA A 104 -1.05 -3.93 -19.61
N LEU A 105 -1.83 -4.34 -18.62
CA LEU A 105 -3.03 -3.63 -18.17
C LEU A 105 -2.70 -2.28 -17.51
N SER A 106 -1.49 -2.11 -16.95
CA SER A 106 -1.05 -0.83 -16.40
C SER A 106 -1.02 0.28 -17.45
N TRP A 107 -0.84 -0.04 -18.73
CA TRP A 107 -0.88 0.95 -19.81
C TRP A 107 -2.30 1.35 -20.22
N LEU A 108 -3.29 0.55 -19.82
CA LEU A 108 -4.68 0.69 -20.26
C LEU A 108 -5.63 1.03 -19.10
N SER A 109 -5.22 0.81 -17.85
CA SER A 109 -6.06 1.00 -16.67
C SER A 109 -5.32 1.85 -15.65
N PRO A 110 -5.76 3.10 -15.40
CA PRO A 110 -5.10 3.99 -14.43
C PRO A 110 -5.03 3.37 -13.02
N ASP A 111 -6.07 2.68 -12.58
CA ASP A 111 -6.07 1.98 -11.28
C ASP A 111 -5.01 0.88 -11.23
N CYS A 112 -4.81 0.15 -12.34
CA CYS A 112 -3.78 -0.88 -12.45
C CYS A 112 -2.38 -0.26 -12.55
N PHE A 113 -2.24 0.86 -13.24
CA PHE A 113 -1.01 1.64 -13.34
C PHE A 113 -0.47 2.01 -11.96
N TRP A 114 -1.30 2.64 -11.15
CA TRP A 114 -0.85 3.09 -9.84
C TRP A 114 -0.61 1.93 -8.87
N ALA A 115 -1.45 0.89 -8.89
CA ALA A 115 -1.21 -0.33 -8.13
C ALA A 115 0.15 -0.95 -8.46
N TRP A 116 0.46 -1.02 -9.75
CA TRP A 116 1.73 -1.52 -10.23
C TRP A 116 2.91 -0.64 -9.82
N GLN A 117 2.88 0.65 -10.17
CA GLN A 117 4.02 1.54 -9.92
C GLN A 117 4.27 1.71 -8.41
N VAL A 118 3.24 1.98 -7.61
CA VAL A 118 3.43 2.30 -6.19
C VAL A 118 3.71 1.04 -5.37
N TYR A 119 2.82 0.05 -5.42
CA TYR A 119 2.89 -1.11 -4.52
C TYR A 119 3.82 -2.20 -5.01
N VAL A 120 3.78 -2.53 -6.30
CA VAL A 120 4.52 -3.67 -6.87
C VAL A 120 5.96 -3.31 -7.22
N ARG A 121 6.28 -2.05 -7.55
CA ARG A 121 7.65 -1.66 -7.91
C ARG A 121 8.45 -1.02 -6.78
N TYR A 122 7.82 -0.19 -5.93
CA TYR A 122 8.59 0.62 -4.96
C TYR A 122 8.29 0.27 -3.51
N MET A 123 7.02 0.33 -3.07
CA MET A 123 6.69 0.20 -1.65
C MET A 123 7.02 -1.17 -1.06
N TRP A 124 6.32 -2.22 -1.48
CA TRP A 124 6.52 -3.55 -0.91
C TRP A 124 7.90 -4.13 -1.22
N PRO A 125 8.43 -4.04 -2.46
CA PRO A 125 9.80 -4.47 -2.74
C PRO A 125 10.83 -3.75 -1.87
N GLY A 126 10.69 -2.44 -1.67
CA GLY A 126 11.60 -1.67 -0.84
C GLY A 126 11.51 -2.06 0.64
N LEU A 127 10.30 -2.26 1.18
CA LEU A 127 10.10 -2.72 2.56
C LEU A 127 10.76 -4.09 2.79
N PHE A 128 10.53 -5.03 1.87
CA PHE A 128 11.06 -6.39 1.98
C PHE A 128 12.49 -6.54 1.42
N ARG A 129 13.20 -5.44 1.11
CA ARG A 129 14.57 -5.44 0.57
C ARG A 129 14.73 -6.35 -0.67
N ALA A 130 13.80 -6.20 -1.61
CA ALA A 130 13.59 -7.06 -2.77
C ALA A 130 13.34 -6.25 -4.05
N LEU A 131 14.13 -5.19 -4.25
CA LEU A 131 14.11 -4.34 -5.46
C LEU A 131 14.75 -5.03 -6.69
N ASP A 132 15.16 -6.28 -6.55
CA ASP A 132 15.66 -7.15 -7.63
C ASP A 132 14.56 -7.66 -8.56
N GLY A 133 13.30 -7.28 -8.30
CA GLY A 133 12.14 -7.67 -9.11
C GLY A 133 11.51 -9.00 -8.69
N ASN A 134 12.04 -9.66 -7.64
CA ASN A 134 11.46 -10.89 -7.09
C ASN A 134 11.02 -10.68 -5.64
N ILE A 135 9.99 -9.85 -5.49
CA ILE A 135 9.41 -9.53 -4.20
C ILE A 135 8.91 -10.77 -3.44
N ALA A 136 8.42 -11.79 -4.12
CA ALA A 136 7.91 -12.99 -3.47
C ALA A 136 9.03 -13.75 -2.74
N THR A 137 10.18 -13.94 -3.39
CA THR A 137 11.38 -14.47 -2.74
C THR A 137 11.88 -13.52 -1.65
N GLY A 138 11.81 -12.22 -1.89
CA GLY A 138 12.09 -11.18 -0.89
C GLY A 138 11.30 -11.32 0.41
N MET A 139 9.99 -11.40 0.33
CA MET A 139 9.09 -11.57 1.50
C MET A 139 9.40 -12.88 2.24
N GLN A 140 9.62 -13.97 1.50
CA GLN A 140 9.96 -15.27 2.09
C GLN A 140 11.30 -15.22 2.84
N ARG A 141 12.35 -14.67 2.20
CA ARG A 141 13.71 -14.63 2.73
C ARG A 141 13.88 -13.62 3.85
N ASN A 142 13.35 -12.41 3.65
CA ASN A 142 13.66 -11.25 4.48
C ASN A 142 12.57 -10.93 5.50
N GLY A 143 11.36 -11.50 5.37
CA GLY A 143 10.18 -11.08 6.14
C GLY A 143 10.39 -11.01 7.65
N LYS A 144 10.89 -12.07 8.29
CA LYS A 144 11.11 -12.09 9.75
C LYS A 144 12.17 -11.08 10.20
N TRP A 145 13.21 -10.88 9.41
CA TRP A 145 14.23 -9.87 9.71
C TRP A 145 13.65 -8.45 9.61
N VAL A 146 12.93 -8.16 8.53
CA VAL A 146 12.24 -6.87 8.33
C VAL A 146 11.22 -6.60 9.43
N TYR A 147 10.52 -7.64 9.92
CA TYR A 147 9.66 -7.54 11.09
C TYR A 147 10.46 -6.98 12.27
N HIS A 148 11.49 -7.69 12.73
CA HIS A 148 12.27 -7.26 13.89
C HIS A 148 12.93 -5.88 13.69
N GLU A 149 13.47 -5.61 12.50
CA GLU A 149 14.03 -4.30 12.14
C GLU A 149 13.00 -3.18 12.34
N HIS A 150 11.79 -3.35 11.79
CA HIS A 150 10.73 -2.35 11.85
C HIS A 150 10.30 -2.04 13.29
N TYR A 151 10.01 -3.07 14.09
CA TYR A 151 9.58 -2.86 15.49
C TYR A 151 10.69 -2.22 16.33
N ASN A 152 11.94 -2.64 16.16
CA ASN A 152 13.06 -2.07 16.91
C ASN A 152 13.35 -0.62 16.51
N MET A 153 13.25 -0.30 15.23
CA MET A 153 13.35 1.08 14.73
C MET A 153 12.27 1.97 15.37
N VAL A 154 10.99 1.55 15.35
CA VAL A 154 9.91 2.35 15.96
C VAL A 154 10.09 2.50 17.47
N ARG A 155 10.53 1.44 18.17
CA ARG A 155 10.86 1.51 19.60
C ARG A 155 11.98 2.51 19.92
N GLY A 156 12.97 2.62 19.04
CA GLY A 156 14.08 3.57 19.20
C GLY A 156 13.72 5.02 18.84
N LEU A 157 12.78 5.23 17.90
CA LEU A 157 12.40 6.57 17.43
C LEU A 157 11.29 7.22 18.26
N VAL A 158 10.45 6.42 18.93
CA VAL A 158 9.30 6.91 19.69
C VAL A 158 9.56 6.64 21.17
N PRO A 159 9.25 7.55 22.10
CA PRO A 159 9.27 7.26 23.53
C PRO A 159 8.03 6.43 23.96
N GLU A 160 8.08 5.78 25.13
CA GLU A 160 7.01 4.89 25.61
C GLU A 160 5.68 5.60 25.88
N ASP A 161 5.71 6.86 26.30
CA ASP A 161 4.52 7.68 26.55
C ASP A 161 3.73 8.01 25.25
N ARG A 162 4.42 8.00 24.11
CA ARG A 162 3.84 8.27 22.78
C ARG A 162 3.71 7.01 21.91
N ARG A 163 4.00 5.83 22.45
CA ARG A 163 3.88 4.54 21.76
C ARG A 163 3.00 3.55 22.53
N LEU A 164 2.07 2.93 21.82
CA LEU A 164 1.34 1.76 22.32
C LEU A 164 1.79 0.50 21.58
N GLU A 165 2.31 -0.49 22.29
CA GLU A 165 2.41 -1.85 21.77
C GLU A 165 1.08 -2.58 21.97
N TRP A 166 0.52 -3.10 20.88
CA TRP A 166 -0.85 -3.62 20.87
C TRP A 166 -0.99 -4.74 19.84
N THR A 167 -1.88 -5.70 20.11
CA THR A 167 -2.33 -6.68 19.12
C THR A 167 -3.85 -6.65 18.99
N VAL A 168 -4.37 -7.12 17.86
CA VAL A 168 -5.82 -7.17 17.58
C VAL A 168 -6.64 -7.92 18.63
N GLN A 169 -6.04 -8.85 19.36
CA GLN A 169 -6.70 -9.58 20.45
C GLN A 169 -6.87 -8.74 21.73
N ASP A 170 -6.17 -7.61 21.86
CA ASP A 170 -6.27 -6.75 23.03
C ASP A 170 -7.49 -5.81 22.94
N GLY A 171 -8.09 -5.66 21.75
CA GLY A 171 -9.38 -4.99 21.56
C GLY A 171 -9.37 -3.47 21.81
N TRP A 172 -10.54 -2.93 22.13
CA TRP A 172 -10.77 -1.49 22.27
C TRP A 172 -10.11 -0.85 23.48
N GLU A 173 -10.15 -1.51 24.63
CA GLU A 173 -9.82 -0.89 25.92
C GLU A 173 -8.42 -0.25 25.99
N PRO A 174 -7.31 -0.97 25.71
CA PRO A 174 -5.98 -0.36 25.74
C PRO A 174 -5.79 0.71 24.66
N LEU A 175 -6.42 0.53 23.49
CA LEU A 175 -6.35 1.48 22.38
C LEU A 175 -7.04 2.80 22.72
N CYS A 176 -8.29 2.74 23.19
CA CYS A 176 -9.07 3.91 23.58
C CYS A 176 -8.44 4.65 24.76
N LYS A 177 -7.93 3.91 25.76
CA LYS A 177 -7.17 4.50 26.88
C LYS A 177 -5.95 5.27 26.40
N PHE A 178 -5.15 4.67 25.53
CA PHE A 178 -3.97 5.33 24.97
C PHE A 178 -4.33 6.58 24.16
N LEU A 179 -5.43 6.54 23.41
CA LEU A 179 -5.90 7.68 22.61
C LEU A 179 -6.64 8.74 23.44
N GLY A 180 -7.02 8.46 24.69
CA GLY A 180 -7.85 9.34 25.51
C GLY A 180 -9.28 9.45 24.99
N LYS A 181 -9.85 8.32 24.56
CA LYS A 181 -11.20 8.20 24.00
C LYS A 181 -12.03 7.19 24.78
N ASP A 182 -13.35 7.31 24.68
CA ASP A 182 -14.27 6.35 25.27
C ASP A 182 -14.24 5.01 24.50
N VAL A 183 -14.52 3.92 25.20
CA VAL A 183 -14.66 2.59 24.60
C VAL A 183 -16.03 2.51 23.92
N PRO A 184 -16.09 2.19 22.60
CA PRO A 184 -17.37 2.02 21.90
C PRO A 184 -18.16 0.82 22.43
N ASP A 185 -19.50 0.92 22.38
CA ASP A 185 -20.42 -0.20 22.69
C ASP A 185 -20.63 -1.12 21.47
N GLU A 186 -19.53 -1.55 20.86
CA GLU A 186 -19.50 -2.49 19.74
C GLU A 186 -18.30 -3.42 19.82
N PRO A 187 -18.41 -4.67 19.31
CA PRO A 187 -17.28 -5.59 19.31
C PRO A 187 -16.13 -5.07 18.45
N PHE A 188 -14.90 -5.38 18.85
CA PHE A 188 -13.72 -4.98 18.07
C PHE A 188 -13.78 -5.59 16.65
N PRO A 189 -13.58 -4.80 15.57
CA PRO A 189 -13.74 -5.27 14.19
C PRO A 189 -12.83 -6.44 13.82
N HIS A 190 -13.37 -7.42 13.09
CA HIS A 190 -12.62 -8.58 12.57
C HIS A 190 -12.92 -8.86 11.09
N THR A 191 -12.43 -7.99 10.20
CA THR A 191 -12.83 -7.96 8.78
C THR A 191 -11.78 -8.51 7.81
N ASN A 192 -10.50 -8.48 8.15
CA ASN A 192 -9.38 -8.88 7.27
C ASN A 192 -8.86 -10.30 7.57
N THR A 193 -9.75 -11.29 7.55
CA THR A 193 -9.35 -12.70 7.70
C THR A 193 -8.87 -13.29 6.37
N ALA A 194 -8.05 -14.34 6.40
CA ALA A 194 -7.62 -15.05 5.20
C ALA A 194 -8.82 -15.55 4.35
N ALA A 195 -9.92 -15.93 5.01
CA ALA A 195 -11.17 -16.31 4.33
C ALA A 195 -11.85 -15.10 3.66
N GLY A 196 -11.78 -13.91 4.24
CA GLY A 196 -12.30 -12.67 3.66
C GLY A 196 -11.51 -12.15 2.45
N TRP A 197 -10.23 -12.54 2.34
CA TRP A 197 -9.39 -12.25 1.18
C TRP A 197 -9.73 -13.11 -0.05
N ALA A 198 -10.27 -14.32 0.16
CA ALA A 198 -10.68 -15.20 -0.92
C ALA A 198 -11.81 -14.55 -1.76
N GLY A 199 -11.48 -14.14 -2.99
CA GLY A 199 -12.42 -13.52 -3.93
C GLY A 199 -12.38 -11.98 -4.01
N GLN A 200 -11.65 -11.29 -3.12
CA GLN A 200 -11.35 -9.86 -3.29
C GLN A 200 -10.41 -9.64 -4.49
N GLU A 201 -9.45 -10.55 -4.68
CA GLU A 201 -8.56 -10.58 -5.85
C GLU A 201 -9.36 -10.55 -7.17
N SER A 202 -10.39 -11.37 -7.30
CA SER A 202 -11.24 -11.43 -8.49
C SER A 202 -12.00 -10.13 -8.75
N LYS A 203 -12.40 -9.42 -7.69
CA LYS A 203 -13.05 -8.10 -7.80
C LYS A 203 -12.07 -7.03 -8.29
N LEU A 204 -10.86 -7.00 -7.73
CA LEU A 204 -9.75 -6.13 -8.17
C LEU A 204 -9.40 -6.40 -9.64
N MET A 205 -9.23 -7.66 -10.02
CA MET A 205 -8.93 -8.03 -11.41
C MET A 205 -10.03 -7.59 -12.36
N ARG A 206 -11.30 -7.80 -11.98
CA ARG A 206 -12.45 -7.35 -12.77
C ARG A 206 -12.49 -5.83 -12.92
N ARG A 207 -12.12 -5.07 -11.87
CA ARG A 207 -12.02 -3.60 -11.93
C ARG A 207 -10.93 -3.18 -12.91
N TYR A 208 -9.73 -3.75 -12.81
CA TYR A 208 -8.63 -3.44 -13.72
C TYR A 208 -8.96 -3.76 -15.17
N PHE A 209 -9.54 -4.94 -15.42
CA PHE A 209 -9.95 -5.36 -16.76
C PHE A 209 -11.02 -4.45 -17.35
N LYS A 210 -12.06 -4.10 -16.57
CA LYS A 210 -13.09 -3.13 -17.01
C LYS A 210 -12.48 -1.76 -17.34
N GLY A 211 -11.53 -1.29 -16.54
CA GLY A 211 -10.79 -0.05 -16.81
C GLY A 211 -10.04 -0.10 -18.13
N ALA A 212 -9.32 -1.20 -18.38
CA ALA A 212 -8.58 -1.40 -19.63
C ALA A 212 -9.51 -1.45 -20.86
N VAL A 213 -10.61 -2.19 -20.78
CA VAL A 213 -11.61 -2.24 -21.86
C VAL A 213 -12.17 -0.84 -22.14
N ARG A 214 -12.50 -0.07 -21.10
CA ARG A 214 -12.98 1.31 -21.26
C ARG A 214 -11.97 2.18 -22.01
N THR A 215 -10.68 2.12 -21.64
CA THR A 215 -9.63 2.89 -22.31
C THR A 215 -9.46 2.47 -23.76
N VAL A 216 -9.45 1.16 -24.04
CA VAL A 216 -9.36 0.65 -25.42
C VAL A 216 -10.54 1.13 -26.27
N VAL A 217 -11.76 1.10 -25.73
CA VAL A 217 -12.95 1.62 -26.43
C VAL A 217 -12.78 3.11 -26.73
N ILE A 218 -12.37 3.93 -25.75
CA ILE A 218 -12.14 5.37 -25.94
C ILE A 218 -11.08 5.61 -27.03
N LEU A 219 -9.92 4.95 -26.94
CA LEU A 219 -8.86 5.09 -27.93
C LEU A 219 -9.33 4.67 -29.31
N SER A 220 -10.10 3.58 -29.41
CA SER A 220 -10.65 3.10 -30.69
C SER A 220 -11.63 4.10 -31.31
N THR A 221 -12.45 4.79 -30.50
CA THR A 221 -13.35 5.84 -31.01
C THR A 221 -12.63 7.06 -31.56
N ILE A 222 -11.35 7.27 -31.20
CA ILE A 222 -10.54 8.39 -31.68
C ILE A 222 -9.69 7.94 -32.89
N THR A 223 -9.03 6.79 -32.79
CA THR A 223 -8.07 6.32 -33.79
C THR A 223 -8.73 5.77 -35.05
N ILE A 224 -9.88 5.08 -34.94
CA ILE A 224 -10.58 4.52 -36.10
C ILE A 224 -11.09 5.64 -37.03
N PRO A 225 -11.82 6.67 -36.57
CA PRO A 225 -12.24 7.77 -37.45
C PRO A 225 -11.05 8.56 -38.01
N GLY A 226 -10.04 8.84 -37.19
CA GLY A 226 -8.82 9.53 -37.64
C GLY A 226 -8.08 8.78 -38.74
N GLY A 227 -7.94 7.46 -38.58
CA GLY A 227 -7.35 6.57 -39.59
C GLY A 227 -8.16 6.52 -40.88
N LEU A 228 -9.50 6.46 -40.79
CA LEU A 228 -10.38 6.50 -41.97
C LEU A 228 -10.30 7.83 -42.71
N ILE A 229 -10.21 8.96 -42.00
CA ILE A 229 -10.04 10.30 -42.60
C ILE A 229 -8.68 10.39 -43.31
N TRP A 230 -7.61 9.93 -42.65
CA TRP A 230 -6.27 9.94 -43.23
C TRP A 230 -6.18 9.04 -44.47
N TYR A 231 -6.72 7.81 -44.40
CA TYR A 231 -6.78 6.89 -45.52
C TYR A 231 -7.52 7.49 -46.73
N LYS A 232 -8.64 8.18 -46.49
CA LYS A 232 -9.39 8.88 -47.55
C LYS A 232 -8.63 10.04 -48.18
N LYS A 233 -7.67 10.67 -47.48
CA LYS A 233 -6.82 11.75 -48.02
C LYS A 233 -5.65 11.24 -48.86
N LEU A 234 -5.27 9.97 -48.71
CA LEU A 234 -4.17 9.35 -49.45
C LEU A 234 -4.61 8.67 -50.76
N ARG A 235 -5.91 8.47 -50.94
CA ARG A 235 -6.52 8.06 -52.21
C ARG A 235 -6.99 9.27 -52.99
#